data_AF-A0A172UCW3-F1
#
_entry.id   AF-A0A172UCW3-F1
#
_cell.length_a   1.000
_cell.length_b   1.000
_cell.length_c   1.000
_cell.angle_alpha   90.00
_cell.angle_beta   90.00
_cell.angle_gamma   90.00
#
_symmetry.space_group_name_H-M   'P 1'
#
loop_
_entity.id
_entity.type
_entity.pdbx_description
1 polymer ?
#
loop_
_entity_poly.entity_id
_entity_poly.type
_entity_poly.pdbx_seq_one_letter_code
_entity_poly.pdbx_strand_id
1 'polypeptide(L)'
;MSLYPDVIQQLLVSSNRYKHGEITLDSYKSEIWSAVGKIIAIEEKELRAFLQAAEAELDSIQYTTDDSKIFNSTLVIVERIEERLLCS
;
A
#
# COMPACT_ATOMS: atom_id res chain seq x y z
N MET A 1 -8.63 15.67 5.98
CA MET A 1 -7.93 15.68 7.28
C MET A 1 -8.21 14.34 7.92
N SER A 2 -7.37 13.36 7.56
CA SER A 2 -7.57 11.97 7.95
C SER A 2 -7.55 11.79 9.47
N LEU A 3 -8.35 10.84 9.94
CA LEU A 3 -8.44 10.46 11.35
C LEU A 3 -7.17 9.73 11.85
N TYR A 4 -6.28 9.30 10.94
CA TYR A 4 -5.10 8.49 11.26
C TYR A 4 -3.82 8.99 10.56
N PRO A 5 -3.37 10.23 10.83
CA PRO A 5 -2.21 10.82 10.15
C PRO A 5 -0.93 9.99 10.36
N ASP A 6 -0.74 9.40 11.55
CA ASP A 6 0.42 8.57 11.85
C ASP A 6 0.44 7.27 11.02
N VAL A 7 -0.73 6.68 10.77
CA VAL A 7 -0.86 5.46 9.96
C VAL A 7 -0.57 5.77 8.50
N ILE A 8 -1.09 6.90 8.00
CA ILE A 8 -0.81 7.37 6.64
C ILE A 8 0.68 7.66 6.46
N GLN A 9 1.28 8.39 7.41
CA GLN A 9 2.70 8.74 7.33
C GLN A 9 3.59 7.50 7.38
N GLN A 10 3.26 6.52 8.21
CA GLN A 10 3.98 5.25 8.25
C GLN A 10 3.87 4.49 6.92
N LEU A 11 2.68 4.47 6.29
CA LEU A 11 2.51 3.79 5.01
C LEU A 11 3.28 4.49 3.88
N LEU A 12 3.31 5.83 3.86
CA LEU A 12 4.13 6.61 2.93
C LEU A 12 5.62 6.33 3.08
N VAL A 13 6.11 6.22 4.32
CA VAL A 13 7.52 5.84 4.58
C VAL A 13 7.79 4.44 4.04
N SER A 14 6.91 3.47 4.31
CA SER A 14 7.05 2.11 3.80
C SER A 14 7.01 2.04 2.27
N SER A 15 6.15 2.83 1.62
CA SER A 15 6.12 2.97 0.15
C SER A 15 7.46 3.46 -0.40
N ASN A 16 8.03 4.49 0.23
CA ASN A 16 9.33 5.02 -0.18
C ASN A 16 10.44 3.97 -0.02
N ARG A 17 10.48 3.27 1.11
CA ARG A 17 11.46 2.20 1.36
C ARG A 17 11.34 1.06 0.37
N TYR A 18 10.11 0.67 -0.01
CA TYR A 18 9.88 -0.34 -1.04
C TYR A 18 10.38 0.12 -2.41
N LYS A 19 10.07 1.36 -2.82
CA LYS A 19 10.53 1.93 -4.10
C LYS A 19 12.06 1.99 -4.21
N HIS A 20 12.77 2.12 -3.10
CA HIS A 20 14.24 2.10 -3.05
C HIS A 20 14.82 0.68 -2.85
N GLY A 21 13.98 -0.35 -2.79
CA GLY A 21 14.41 -1.74 -2.61
C GLY A 21 14.91 -2.07 -1.21
N GLU A 22 14.63 -1.22 -0.21
CA GLU A 22 15.08 -1.41 1.18
C GLU A 22 14.24 -2.45 1.94
N ILE A 23 13.02 -2.70 1.50
CA ILE A 23 12.12 -3.72 2.05
C ILE A 23 11.55 -4.59 0.93
N THR A 24 11.18 -5.82 1.26
CA THR A 24 10.56 -6.76 0.31
C THR A 24 9.09 -6.44 0.06
N LEU A 25 8.54 -6.98 -1.03
CA LEU A 25 7.11 -6.88 -1.34
C LEU A 25 6.25 -7.44 -0.20
N ASP A 26 6.62 -8.58 0.39
CA ASP A 26 5.89 -9.17 1.52
C ASP A 26 5.91 -8.27 2.77
N SER A 27 7.04 -7.60 3.01
CA SER A 27 7.14 -6.62 4.10
C SER A 27 6.21 -5.44 3.84
N TYR A 28 6.16 -4.94 2.61
CA TYR A 28 5.29 -3.83 2.23
C TYR A 28 3.80 -4.20 2.33
N LYS A 29 3.40 -5.38 1.85
CA LYS A 29 2.02 -5.88 2.01
C LYS A 29 1.61 -6.02 3.48
N SER A 30 2.51 -6.46 4.34
CA SER A 30 2.28 -6.55 5.78
C SER A 30 1.99 -5.17 6.40
N GLU A 31 2.68 -4.12 5.95
CA GLU A 31 2.42 -2.74 6.40
C GLU A 31 1.05 -2.23 5.92
N ILE A 32 0.65 -2.53 4.67
CA ILE A 32 -0.70 -2.22 4.16
C ILE A 32 -1.76 -2.92 5.02
N TRP A 33 -1.57 -4.21 5.31
CA TRP A 33 -2.51 -4.99 6.10
C TRP A 33 -2.65 -4.44 7.53
N SER A 34 -1.54 -4.05 8.14
CA SER A 34 -1.50 -3.36 9.44
C SER A 34 -2.25 -2.01 9.40
N ALA A 35 -2.06 -1.22 8.35
CA ALA A 35 -2.77 0.05 8.17
C ALA A 35 -4.29 -0.15 8.03
N VAL A 36 -4.72 -1.12 7.21
CA VAL A 36 -6.13 -1.52 7.05
C VAL A 36 -6.76 -1.94 8.38
N GLY A 37 -6.02 -2.66 9.22
CA GLY A 37 -6.48 -3.05 10.56
C GLY A 37 -6.61 -1.89 11.55
N LYS A 38 -5.77 -0.86 11.43
CA LYS A 38 -5.76 0.32 12.31
C LYS A 38 -6.77 1.38 11.90
N ILE A 39 -7.07 1.50 10.61
CA ILE A 39 -8.10 2.41 10.09
C ILE A 39 -9.46 1.78 10.39
N ILE A 40 -10.06 2.07 11.55
CA ILE A 40 -11.32 1.42 12.00
C ILE A 40 -12.55 2.32 11.78
N ALA A 41 -12.36 3.63 11.58
CA ALA A 41 -13.44 4.60 11.39
C ALA A 41 -14.30 4.30 10.14
N ILE A 42 -15.61 4.55 10.23
CA ILE A 42 -16.57 4.39 9.12
C ILE A 42 -16.32 5.43 8.03
N GLU A 43 -15.88 6.62 8.42
CA GLU A 43 -15.51 7.74 7.55
C GLU A 43 -14.33 7.38 6.63
N GLU A 44 -13.52 6.40 7.00
CA GLU A 44 -12.36 5.92 6.25
C GLU A 44 -12.64 4.59 5.53
N LYS A 45 -13.92 4.18 5.40
CA LYS A 45 -14.33 2.94 4.72
C LYS A 45 -13.83 2.89 3.28
N GLU A 46 -13.85 4.02 2.58
CA GLU A 46 -13.36 4.09 1.20
C GLU A 46 -11.84 3.93 1.12
N LEU A 47 -11.08 4.53 2.05
CA LEU A 47 -9.64 4.37 2.13
C LEU A 47 -9.28 2.92 2.45
N ARG A 48 -9.98 2.30 3.40
CA ARG A 48 -9.78 0.90 3.75
C ARG A 48 -10.07 -0.04 2.57
N ALA A 49 -11.19 0.17 1.88
CA ALA A 49 -11.56 -0.63 0.70
C ALA A 49 -10.54 -0.46 -0.43
N PHE A 50 -10.03 0.76 -0.64
CA PHE A 50 -8.99 1.03 -1.61
C PHE A 50 -7.68 0.30 -1.27
N LEU A 51 -7.23 0.35 -0.01
CA LEU A 51 -6.02 -0.33 0.42
C LEU A 51 -6.14 -1.85 0.32
N GLN A 52 -7.30 -2.42 0.64
CA GLN A 52 -7.58 -3.86 0.46
C GLN A 52 -7.56 -4.26 -1.02
N ALA A 53 -8.15 -3.45 -1.90
CA ALA A 53 -8.12 -3.70 -3.33
C ALA A 53 -6.69 -3.65 -3.88
N ALA A 54 -5.89 -2.67 -3.43
CA ALA A 54 -4.50 -2.53 -3.84
C ALA A 54 -3.64 -3.71 -3.36
N GLU A 55 -3.86 -4.21 -2.15
CA GLU A 55 -3.16 -5.40 -1.63
C GLU A 55 -3.50 -6.65 -2.44
N ALA A 56 -4.78 -6.88 -2.76
CA ALA A 56 -5.19 -7.97 -3.65
C ALA A 56 -4.58 -7.87 -5.06
N GLU A 57 -4.43 -6.64 -5.57
CA GLU A 57 -3.81 -6.37 -6.87
C GLU A 57 -2.30 -6.68 -6.84
N LEU A 58 -1.60 -6.34 -5.75
CA LEU A 58 -0.20 -6.71 -5.52
C LEU A 58 -0.01 -8.22 -5.42
N ASP A 59 -0.88 -8.92 -4.70
CA ASP A 59 -0.86 -10.39 -4.60
C ASP A 59 -1.04 -11.02 -5.99
N SER A 60 -2.01 -10.54 -6.77
CA SER A 60 -2.21 -11.00 -8.14
C SER A 60 -0.93 -10.85 -8.98
N ILE A 61 -0.28 -9.68 -8.94
CA ILE A 61 0.96 -9.43 -9.68
C ILE A 61 2.07 -10.40 -9.24
N GLN A 62 2.21 -10.63 -7.94
CA GLN A 62 3.24 -11.53 -7.40
C GLN A 62 3.09 -12.97 -7.91
N TYR A 63 1.87 -13.47 -8.07
CA TYR A 63 1.64 -14.85 -8.51
C TYR A 63 1.47 -15.02 -10.03
N THR A 64 1.32 -13.93 -10.79
CA THR A 64 1.03 -13.98 -12.24
C THR A 64 2.13 -13.40 -13.12
N THR A 65 3.08 -12.65 -12.56
CA THR A 65 4.15 -11.97 -13.29
C THR A 65 5.49 -12.65 -13.07
N ASP A 66 6.35 -12.66 -14.11
CA ASP A 66 7.75 -13.08 -13.97
C ASP A 66 8.46 -12.33 -12.83
N ASP A 67 9.20 -13.02 -11.96
CA ASP A 67 9.92 -12.43 -10.82
C ASP A 67 10.75 -11.18 -11.18
N SER A 68 11.40 -11.21 -12.36
CA SER A 68 12.20 -10.10 -12.87
C SER A 68 11.42 -8.81 -13.19
N LYS A 69 10.09 -8.90 -13.32
CA LYS A 69 9.19 -7.79 -13.65
C LYS A 69 8.27 -7.39 -12.51
N ILE A 70 8.12 -8.23 -11.47
CA ILE A 70 7.25 -7.96 -10.31
C ILE A 70 7.50 -6.55 -9.76
N PHE A 71 8.77 -6.21 -9.52
CA PHE A 71 9.13 -4.91 -8.95
C PHE A 71 8.54 -3.75 -9.77
N ASN A 72 8.84 -3.70 -11.08
CA ASN A 72 8.34 -2.64 -11.95
C ASN A 72 6.80 -2.63 -12.08
N SER A 73 6.16 -3.80 -12.15
CA SER A 73 4.71 -3.90 -12.21
C SER A 73 4.03 -3.39 -10.93
N THR A 74 4.63 -3.63 -9.77
CA THR A 74 4.09 -3.17 -8.48
C THR A 74 4.30 -1.68 -8.24
N LEU A 75 5.29 -1.02 -8.86
CA LEU A 75 5.54 0.42 -8.68
C LEU A 75 4.31 1.26 -9.03
N VAL A 76 3.59 0.91 -10.09
CA VAL A 76 2.37 1.63 -10.51
C VAL A 76 1.28 1.57 -9.44
N ILE A 77 1.16 0.44 -8.73
CA ILE A 77 0.20 0.29 -7.63
C ILE A 77 0.64 1.12 -6.42
N VAL A 78 1.94 1.12 -6.11
CA VAL A 78 2.52 1.89 -5.01
C VAL A 78 2.32 3.39 -5.22
N GLU A 79 2.53 3.89 -6.44
CA GLU A 79 2.29 5.30 -6.79
C GLU A 79 0.81 5.69 -6.62
N ARG A 80 -0.12 4.83 -7.08
CA ARG A 80 -1.56 5.03 -6.88
C ARG A 80 -1.93 5.10 -5.40
N ILE A 81 -1.29 4.28 -4.56
CA ILE A 81 -1.49 4.33 -3.10
C ILE A 81 -1.00 5.66 -2.54
N GLU A 82 0.21 6.09 -2.89
CA GLU A 82 0.76 7.37 -2.43
C GLU A 82 -0.11 8.56 -2.82
N GLU A 83 -0.55 8.64 -4.08
CA GLU A 83 -1.44 9.70 -4.56
C GLU A 83 -2.75 9.75 -3.77
N ARG A 84 -3.35 8.58 -3.51
CA ARG A 84 -4.59 8.50 -2.75
C ARG A 84 -4.41 8.96 -1.31
N LEU A 85 -3.29 8.61 -0.68
CA LEU A 85 -2.95 9.03 0.69
C LEU A 85 -2.68 10.53 0.79
N LEU A 86 -2.01 11.12 -0.19
CA LEU A 86 -1.73 12.57 -0.24
C LEU A 86 -2.99 13.42 -0.47
N CYS A 87 -4.04 12.84 -1.04
CA CYS A 87 -5.33 13.51 -1.30
C CYS A 87 -6.40 13.29 -0.21
N SER A 88 -6.09 12.59 0.91
CA SER A 88 -7.02 12.27 2.02
C SER A 88 -6.86 13.21 3.22
#